data_AF-A0A4Q2Y185-F1
#
_entry.id   AF-A0A4Q2Y185-F1
#
_cell.length_a   1.000
_cell.length_b   1.000
_cell.length_c   1.000
_cell.angle_alpha   90.00
_cell.angle_beta   90.00
_cell.angle_gamma   90.00
#
_symmetry.space_group_name_H-M   'P 1'
#
loop_
_entity.id
_entity.type
_entity.pdbx_description
1 polymer ?
#
loop_
_entity_poly.entity_id
_entity_poly.type
_entity_poly.pdbx_seq_one_letter_code
_entity_poly.pdbx_strand_id
1 'polypeptide(L)'
;MPVANALPSFLLAFAAFALPVHGNEGFSKYALCAACHGQSGEGTTLGPPLAGSEWVNGPAENLIRIQLRGLQGPITVKGVDYHFPGGMPALGHQTDEDIAAVLTFVRSSFGNDAPAITAAEVAALRGDPNTGPLTAADLVAPSAAAPAVSKSPGKYDDLDARSGPPAWVWLSIVAAAAGGGIFVFSRRS
;
A
#
# COMPACT_ATOMS: atom_id res chain seq x y z
N MET A 1 28.80 41.30 57.49
CA MET A 1 27.71 40.40 57.06
C MET A 1 27.75 40.33 55.53
N PRO A 2 28.28 39.25 54.91
CA PRO A 2 28.24 39.12 53.45
C PRO A 2 26.91 38.50 53.01
N VAL A 3 26.19 39.21 52.15
CA VAL A 3 25.00 38.74 51.43
C VAL A 3 25.49 37.90 50.25
N ALA A 4 25.27 36.58 50.30
CA ALA A 4 25.57 35.67 49.20
C ALA A 4 24.40 35.66 48.22
N ASN A 5 24.67 36.09 46.99
CA ASN A 5 23.73 36.12 45.89
C ASN A 5 23.72 34.75 45.20
N ALA A 6 22.66 33.96 45.41
CA ALA A 6 22.50 32.65 44.79
C ALA A 6 21.91 32.81 43.39
N LEU A 7 22.66 32.40 42.36
CA LEU A 7 22.14 32.26 41.00
C LEU A 7 21.28 30.98 40.91
N PRO A 8 20.11 31.01 40.25
CA PRO A 8 19.30 29.82 40.09
C PRO A 8 19.91 28.90 39.03
N SER A 9 20.24 27.68 39.44
CA SER A 9 20.61 26.58 38.56
C SER A 9 19.41 26.18 37.69
N PHE A 10 19.29 26.79 36.51
CA PHE A 10 18.45 26.27 35.44
C PHE A 10 19.15 25.03 34.84
N LEU A 11 18.91 23.88 35.44
CA LEU A 11 19.14 22.59 34.81
C LEU A 11 18.14 22.47 33.66
N LEU A 12 18.56 22.87 32.46
CA LEU A 12 17.90 22.48 31.21
C LEU A 12 17.99 20.95 31.11
N ALA A 13 16.91 20.28 31.51
CA ALA A 13 16.69 18.88 31.19
C ALA A 13 16.54 18.78 29.66
N PHE A 14 17.65 18.55 28.97
CA PHE A 14 17.62 17.98 27.63
C PHE A 14 17.05 16.57 27.78
N ALA A 15 15.74 16.43 27.65
CA ALA A 15 15.14 15.15 27.33
C ALA A 15 15.73 14.73 25.98
N ALA A 16 16.70 13.83 26.03
CA ALA A 16 17.22 13.17 24.85
C ALA A 16 16.07 12.37 24.24
N PHE A 17 15.37 12.99 23.29
CA PHE A 17 14.49 12.27 22.38
C PHE A 17 15.43 11.44 21.50
N ALA A 18 15.81 10.27 22.01
CA ALA A 18 16.58 9.28 21.28
C ALA A 18 15.67 8.80 20.13
N LEU A 19 15.74 9.49 19.00
CA LEU A 19 15.15 9.01 17.76
C LEU A 19 15.84 7.69 17.45
N PRO A 20 15.12 6.57 17.37
CA PRO A 20 15.73 5.31 17.00
C PRO A 20 16.32 5.46 15.60
N VAL A 21 17.63 5.30 15.49
CA VAL A 21 18.36 5.33 14.21
C VAL A 21 18.12 3.99 13.51
N HIS A 22 16.91 3.78 12.99
CA HIS A 22 16.54 2.56 12.23
C HIS A 22 16.53 2.80 10.70
N GLY A 23 17.07 3.92 10.22
CA GLY A 23 16.88 4.38 8.84
C GLY A 23 17.32 3.40 7.76
N ASN A 24 18.39 2.63 7.98
CA ASN A 24 18.86 1.61 7.03
C ASN A 24 18.28 0.20 7.29
N GLU A 25 17.95 -0.11 8.54
CA GLU A 25 17.37 -1.40 8.94
C GLU A 25 15.97 -1.57 8.40
N GLY A 26 15.11 -0.56 8.54
CA GLY A 26 13.72 -0.62 8.05
C GLY A 26 13.62 -0.83 6.54
N PHE A 27 14.47 -0.17 5.75
CA PHE A 27 14.54 -0.37 4.30
C PHE A 27 14.91 -1.82 3.93
N SER A 28 15.90 -2.38 4.62
CA SER A 28 16.36 -3.75 4.36
C SER A 28 15.27 -4.77 4.66
N LYS A 29 14.48 -4.55 5.72
CA LYS A 29 13.34 -5.40 6.09
C LYS A 29 12.16 -5.25 5.12
N TYR A 30 11.98 -4.06 4.53
CA TYR A 30 10.93 -3.81 3.54
C TYR A 30 11.05 -4.68 2.28
N ALA A 31 12.23 -5.23 1.98
CA ALA A 31 12.42 -6.13 0.83
C ALA A 31 11.43 -7.32 0.81
N LEU A 32 11.05 -7.84 1.99
CA LEU A 32 10.02 -8.88 2.09
C LEU A 32 8.62 -8.35 1.72
N CYS A 33 8.30 -7.13 2.17
CA CYS A 33 7.02 -6.48 1.93
C CYS A 33 6.86 -6.07 0.45
N ALA A 34 7.95 -5.65 -0.18
CA ALA A 34 7.98 -5.18 -1.57
C ALA A 34 7.51 -6.24 -2.58
N ALA A 35 7.63 -7.53 -2.26
CA ALA A 35 7.14 -8.62 -3.10
C ALA A 35 5.62 -8.53 -3.36
N CYS A 36 4.85 -7.99 -2.41
CA CYS A 36 3.40 -7.82 -2.54
C CYS A 36 2.99 -6.35 -2.65
N HIS A 37 3.69 -5.43 -1.98
CA HIS A 37 3.34 -4.01 -1.92
C HIS A 37 4.06 -3.15 -2.96
N GLY A 38 4.97 -3.74 -3.76
CA GLY A 38 5.77 -3.01 -4.75
C GLY A 38 6.99 -2.33 -4.13
N GLN A 39 7.96 -1.98 -4.96
CA GLN A 39 9.24 -1.41 -4.49
C GLN A 39 9.07 0.01 -3.95
N SER A 40 8.08 0.74 -4.45
CA SER A 40 7.72 2.09 -4.01
C SER A 40 6.43 2.13 -3.18
N GLY A 41 5.94 0.99 -2.69
CA GLY A 41 4.69 0.90 -1.93
C GLY A 41 3.44 1.17 -2.77
N GLU A 42 3.54 1.11 -4.09
CA GLU A 42 2.48 1.41 -5.06
C GLU A 42 1.35 0.37 -5.09
N GLY A 43 1.55 -0.79 -4.46
CA GLY A 43 0.61 -1.90 -4.44
C GLY A 43 0.71 -2.77 -5.69
N THR A 44 0.20 -4.00 -5.59
CA THR A 44 0.08 -4.95 -6.70
C THR A 44 -1.26 -5.69 -6.59
N THR A 45 -1.49 -6.69 -7.45
CA THR A 45 -2.64 -7.60 -7.30
C THR A 45 -2.55 -8.47 -6.04
N LEU A 46 -1.37 -8.57 -5.41
CA LEU A 46 -1.14 -9.39 -4.22
C LEU A 46 -1.27 -8.59 -2.92
N GLY A 47 -1.19 -7.26 -2.96
CA GLY A 47 -1.25 -6.43 -1.77
C GLY A 47 -1.61 -4.96 -2.09
N PRO A 48 -2.39 -4.30 -1.22
CA PRO A 48 -2.80 -2.92 -1.44
C PRO A 48 -1.61 -1.94 -1.38
N PRO A 49 -1.76 -0.71 -1.92
CA PRO A 49 -0.75 0.32 -1.81
C PRO A 49 -0.51 0.73 -0.35
N LEU A 50 0.76 0.93 -0.01
CA LEU A 50 1.21 1.55 1.23
C LEU A 50 1.53 3.05 1.04
N ALA A 51 1.82 3.46 -0.20
CA ALA A 51 2.14 4.82 -0.58
C ALA A 51 0.93 5.77 -0.40
N GLY A 52 1.05 6.72 0.52
CA GLY A 52 0.00 7.69 0.85
C GLY A 52 -1.28 7.02 1.35
N SER A 53 -1.19 5.83 1.97
CA SER A 53 -2.33 5.07 2.45
C SER A 53 -2.89 5.69 3.74
N GLU A 54 -4.21 5.85 3.82
CA GLU A 54 -4.91 6.29 5.03
C GLU A 54 -4.71 5.31 6.19
N TRP A 55 -4.51 4.01 5.90
CA TRP A 55 -4.21 3.00 6.91
C TRP A 55 -2.80 3.13 7.45
N VAL A 56 -1.84 3.55 6.61
CA VAL A 56 -0.46 3.79 7.03
C VAL A 56 -0.35 5.07 7.85
N ASN A 57 -1.04 6.14 7.45
CA ASN A 57 -0.99 7.43 8.14
C ASN A 57 -1.95 7.50 9.36
N GLY A 58 -2.85 6.53 9.49
CA GLY A 58 -3.77 6.41 10.62
C GLY A 58 -3.14 5.86 11.91
N PRO A 59 -3.97 5.30 12.80
CA PRO A 59 -3.53 4.75 14.08
C PRO A 59 -2.43 3.69 13.91
N ALA A 60 -1.31 3.87 14.61
CA ALA A 60 -0.16 2.97 14.53
C ALA A 60 -0.52 1.53 14.90
N GLU A 61 -1.47 1.35 15.83
CA GLU A 61 -1.91 0.03 16.28
C GLU A 61 -2.47 -0.84 15.16
N ASN A 62 -3.05 -0.25 14.10
CA ASN A 62 -3.56 -1.02 12.98
C ASN A 62 -2.42 -1.75 12.25
N LEU A 63 -1.36 -1.03 11.89
CA LEU A 63 -0.22 -1.62 11.19
C LEU A 63 0.49 -2.65 12.06
N ILE A 64 0.63 -2.37 13.36
CA ILE A 64 1.25 -3.31 14.31
C ILE A 64 0.42 -4.60 14.36
N ARG A 65 -0.90 -4.50 14.55
CA ARG A 65 -1.78 -5.67 14.62
C ARG A 65 -1.80 -6.45 13.29
N ILE A 66 -1.85 -5.76 12.15
CA ILE A 66 -1.75 -6.38 10.81
C ILE A 66 -0.44 -7.14 10.65
N GLN A 67 0.70 -6.54 11.03
CA GLN A 67 1.99 -7.22 10.92
C GLN A 67 2.06 -8.46 11.83
N LEU A 68 1.55 -8.35 13.06
CA LEU A 68 1.59 -9.44 14.03
C LEU A 68 0.68 -10.61 13.66
N ARG A 69 -0.54 -10.32 13.17
CA ARG A 69 -1.61 -11.31 13.01
C ARG A 69 -2.03 -11.58 11.57
N GLY A 70 -1.54 -10.80 10.62
CA GLY A 70 -2.01 -10.83 9.24
C GLY A 70 -3.37 -10.16 9.07
N LEU A 71 -3.81 -10.10 7.82
CA LEU A 71 -5.09 -9.49 7.43
C LEU A 71 -5.77 -10.35 6.37
N GLN A 72 -7.08 -10.52 6.46
CA GLN A 72 -7.89 -11.28 5.53
C GLN A 72 -9.14 -10.52 5.14
N GLY A 73 -9.71 -10.92 4.01
CA GLY A 73 -10.91 -10.32 3.46
C GLY A 73 -10.64 -8.99 2.74
N PRO A 74 -11.71 -8.33 2.29
CA PRO A 74 -11.58 -7.08 1.56
C PRO A 74 -11.15 -5.93 2.47
N ILE A 75 -10.41 -4.98 1.90
CA ILE A 75 -10.09 -3.70 2.52
C ILE A 75 -10.12 -2.58 1.47
N THR A 76 -10.71 -1.45 1.82
CA THR A 76 -10.72 -0.26 0.97
C THR A 76 -9.48 0.57 1.28
N VAL A 77 -8.66 0.87 0.28
CA VAL A 77 -7.48 1.74 0.41
C VAL A 77 -7.52 2.81 -0.67
N LYS A 78 -7.46 4.08 -0.28
CA LYS A 78 -7.60 5.24 -1.18
C LYS A 78 -8.88 5.15 -2.03
N GLY A 79 -9.92 4.61 -1.42
CA GLY A 79 -11.20 4.35 -2.06
C GLY A 79 -11.24 3.14 -3.01
N VAL A 80 -10.16 2.42 -3.24
CA VAL A 80 -10.22 1.21 -4.06
C VAL A 80 -10.42 0.00 -3.15
N ASP A 81 -11.39 -0.86 -3.47
CA ASP A 81 -11.57 -2.12 -2.77
C ASP A 81 -10.56 -3.15 -3.25
N TYR A 82 -9.76 -3.67 -2.31
CA TYR A 82 -8.75 -4.70 -2.56
C TYR A 82 -9.24 -6.04 -2.04
N HIS A 83 -9.22 -7.03 -2.93
CA HIS A 83 -9.46 -8.43 -2.60
C HIS A 83 -8.17 -9.22 -2.87
N PHE A 84 -7.55 -9.72 -1.81
CA PHE A 84 -6.35 -10.57 -1.89
C PHE A 84 -6.67 -11.93 -1.25
N PRO A 85 -7.07 -12.95 -2.04
CA PRO A 85 -7.62 -14.21 -1.52
C PRO A 85 -6.71 -14.95 -0.53
N GLY A 86 -5.39 -14.79 -0.64
CA GLY A 86 -4.42 -15.40 0.26
C GLY A 86 -4.28 -14.71 1.62
N GLY A 87 -4.86 -13.50 1.79
CA GLY A 87 -4.58 -12.66 2.95
C GLY A 87 -3.16 -12.08 2.94
N MET A 88 -2.92 -11.14 3.84
CA MET A 88 -1.57 -10.82 4.30
C MET A 88 -1.21 -11.83 5.41
N PRO A 89 -0.11 -12.59 5.28
CA PRO A 89 0.28 -13.55 6.30
C PRO A 89 0.72 -12.85 7.59
N ALA A 90 0.57 -13.54 8.71
CA ALA A 90 1.08 -13.10 10.00
C ALA A 90 2.62 -13.15 9.99
N LEU A 91 3.24 -12.03 10.36
CA LEU A 91 4.69 -11.88 10.50
C LEU A 91 5.11 -11.68 11.96
N GLY A 92 4.25 -12.06 12.91
CA GLY A 92 4.53 -11.97 14.35
C GLY A 92 5.69 -12.84 14.85
N HIS A 93 6.29 -13.69 14.02
CA HIS A 93 7.52 -14.40 14.37
C HIS A 93 8.77 -13.49 14.35
N GLN A 94 8.68 -12.31 13.73
CA GLN A 94 9.75 -11.31 13.73
C GLN A 94 9.89 -10.65 15.11
N THR A 95 11.07 -10.10 15.41
CA THR A 95 11.32 -9.39 16.68
C THR A 95 10.56 -8.06 16.72
N ASP A 96 10.38 -7.51 17.92
CA ASP A 96 9.70 -6.22 18.10
C ASP A 96 10.47 -5.08 17.42
N GLU A 97 11.80 -5.13 17.45
CA GLU A 97 12.69 -4.18 16.80
C GLU A 97 12.56 -4.24 15.27
N ASP A 98 12.54 -5.44 14.69
CA ASP A 98 12.41 -5.63 13.25
C ASP A 98 11.06 -5.12 12.73
N ILE A 99 9.99 -5.41 13.47
CA ILE A 99 8.64 -4.92 13.16
C ILE A 99 8.59 -3.39 13.29
N ALA A 100 9.09 -2.84 14.39
CA ALA A 100 9.12 -1.40 14.60
C ALA A 100 9.93 -0.67 13.51
N ALA A 101 11.07 -1.22 13.11
CA ALA A 101 11.92 -0.67 12.07
C ALA A 101 11.23 -0.62 10.70
N VAL A 102 10.63 -1.74 10.25
CA VAL A 102 9.96 -1.78 8.93
C VAL A 102 8.70 -0.92 8.90
N LEU A 103 7.90 -0.93 9.97
CA LEU A 103 6.68 -0.12 10.03
C LEU A 103 7.00 1.38 10.12
N THR A 104 8.06 1.75 10.85
CA THR A 104 8.57 3.12 10.85
C THR A 104 9.03 3.55 9.46
N PHE A 105 9.80 2.71 8.76
CA PHE A 105 10.23 2.99 7.40
C PHE A 105 9.03 3.22 6.46
N VAL A 106 8.01 2.37 6.52
CA VAL A 106 6.79 2.53 5.70
C VAL A 106 6.06 3.84 6.03
N ARG A 107 5.97 4.21 7.31
CA ARG A 107 5.28 5.42 7.80
C ARG A 107 6.00 6.73 7.46
N SER A 108 7.30 6.69 7.19
CA SER A 108 8.09 7.85 6.78
C SER A 108 8.50 7.84 5.31
N SER A 109 8.05 6.85 4.53
CA SER A 109 8.42 6.66 3.12
C SER A 109 7.21 6.77 2.20
N PHE A 110 7.45 6.79 0.89
CA PHE A 110 6.38 6.70 -0.13
C PHE A 110 5.34 7.82 -0.06
N GLY A 111 5.75 9.00 0.44
CA GLY A 111 4.87 10.14 0.65
C GLY A 111 3.99 10.05 1.90
N ASN A 112 4.24 9.08 2.79
CA ASN A 112 3.66 9.03 4.13
C ASN A 112 4.38 9.99 5.07
N ASP A 113 3.63 10.52 6.03
CA ASP A 113 4.13 11.43 7.05
C ASP A 113 3.41 11.10 8.36
N ALA A 114 3.86 10.03 9.00
CA ALA A 114 3.25 9.54 10.23
C ALA A 114 4.33 9.23 11.30
N PRO A 115 4.02 9.40 12.60
CA PRO A 115 4.99 9.17 13.67
C PRO A 115 5.60 7.76 13.62
N ALA A 116 6.87 7.65 14.00
CA ALA A 116 7.57 6.37 14.10
C ALA A 116 6.88 5.41 15.09
N ILE A 117 7.07 4.12 14.87
CA ILE A 117 6.62 3.05 15.76
C ILE A 117 7.82 2.53 16.55
N THR A 118 7.64 2.36 17.86
CA THR A 118 8.67 1.86 18.77
C THR A 118 8.50 0.36 19.03
N ALA A 119 9.61 -0.32 19.36
CA ALA A 119 9.56 -1.73 19.76
C ALA A 119 8.66 -1.95 21.00
N ALA A 120 8.58 -0.98 21.91
CA ALA A 120 7.71 -1.04 23.07
C ALA A 120 6.22 -1.04 22.69
N GLU A 121 5.81 -0.27 21.68
CA GLU A 121 4.43 -0.30 21.17
C GLU A 121 4.11 -1.65 20.50
N VAL A 122 5.07 -2.25 19.79
CA VAL A 122 4.91 -3.59 19.21
C VAL A 122 4.76 -4.63 20.31
N ALA A 123 5.64 -4.61 21.31
CA ALA A 123 5.61 -5.52 22.44
C ALA A 123 4.29 -5.43 23.21
N ALA A 124 3.75 -4.21 23.41
CA ALA A 124 2.48 -3.99 24.10
C ALA A 124 1.27 -4.60 23.36
N LEU A 125 1.35 -4.73 22.03
CA LEU A 125 0.29 -5.29 21.18
C LEU A 125 0.54 -6.75 20.80
N ARG A 126 1.67 -7.32 21.21
CA ARG A 126 2.01 -8.72 21.03
C ARG A 126 1.17 -9.58 21.97
N GLY A 127 -0.06 -9.86 21.55
CA GLY A 127 -0.99 -10.78 22.20
C GLY A 127 -0.68 -12.25 21.91
N ASP A 128 -1.66 -13.13 22.13
CA ASP A 128 -1.53 -14.57 21.84
C ASP A 128 -1.35 -14.81 20.33
N PRO A 129 -0.24 -15.46 19.89
CA PRO A 129 0.02 -15.75 18.48
C PRO A 129 -1.02 -16.70 17.84
N ASN A 130 -1.86 -17.37 18.63
CA ASN A 130 -2.93 -18.24 18.15
C ASN A 130 -4.24 -17.49 17.84
N THR A 131 -4.25 -16.17 18.03
CA THR A 131 -5.39 -15.35 17.64
C THR A 131 -5.39 -15.21 16.12
N GLY A 132 -6.42 -15.74 15.48
CA GLY A 132 -6.53 -15.79 14.02
C GLY A 132 -6.36 -14.45 13.28
N PRO A 133 -6.35 -14.50 11.94
CA PRO A 133 -6.15 -13.34 11.07
C PRO A 133 -7.18 -12.24 11.36
N LEU A 134 -6.76 -10.99 11.19
CA LEU A 134 -7.65 -9.84 11.31
C LEU A 134 -8.49 -9.68 10.05
N THR A 135 -9.61 -8.98 10.18
CA THR A 135 -10.36 -8.38 9.08
C THR A 135 -10.31 -6.86 9.20
N ALA A 136 -10.70 -6.14 8.14
CA ALA A 136 -10.79 -4.67 8.21
C ALA A 136 -11.74 -4.17 9.32
N ALA A 137 -12.73 -4.98 9.73
CA ALA A 137 -13.66 -4.65 10.82
C ALA A 137 -13.03 -4.70 12.22
N ASP A 138 -11.92 -5.42 12.37
CA ASP A 138 -11.18 -5.53 13.65
C ASP A 138 -10.22 -4.35 13.88
N LEU A 139 -10.08 -3.48 12.87
CA LEU A 139 -9.17 -2.33 12.87
C LEU A 139 -9.92 -1.04 13.18
N VAL A 140 -9.20 -0.06 13.71
CA VAL A 140 -9.74 1.29 13.89
C VAL A 140 -9.75 1.98 12.54
N ALA A 141 -10.92 2.32 12.01
CA ALA A 141 -11.02 3.01 10.73
C ALA A 141 -10.21 4.32 10.73
N PRO A 142 -9.31 4.54 9.76
CA PRO A 142 -8.57 5.80 9.67
C PRO A 142 -9.54 6.95 9.37
N SER A 143 -9.24 8.14 9.91
CA SER A 143 -10.06 9.33 9.70
C SER A 143 -10.12 9.70 8.22
N ALA A 144 -11.22 9.31 7.58
CA ALA A 144 -11.60 9.52 6.18
C ALA A 144 -10.65 8.91 5.12
N ALA A 145 -10.93 7.67 4.73
CA ALA A 145 -10.65 7.18 3.39
C ALA A 145 -11.32 8.11 2.36
N ALA A 146 -10.58 8.52 1.33
CA ALA A 146 -11.17 9.16 0.16
C ALA A 146 -12.28 8.25 -0.43
N PRO A 147 -13.38 8.81 -0.97
CA PRO A 147 -14.55 8.03 -1.37
C PRO A 147 -14.17 6.94 -2.37
N ALA A 148 -14.86 5.79 -2.23
CA ALA A 148 -14.50 4.59 -2.94
C ALA A 148 -14.57 4.74 -4.47
N VAL A 149 -13.42 4.71 -5.15
CA VAL A 149 -13.32 4.55 -6.60
C VAL A 149 -13.00 3.07 -6.87
N SER A 150 -14.03 2.26 -7.05
CA SER A 150 -13.89 0.86 -7.40
C SER A 150 -13.13 0.72 -8.73
N LYS A 151 -11.89 0.21 -8.69
CA LYS A 151 -11.23 -0.39 -9.86
C LYS A 151 -10.47 -1.62 -9.41
N SER A 152 -11.03 -2.79 -9.70
CA SER A 152 -10.25 -3.97 -9.97
C SER A 152 -10.64 -4.45 -11.36
N PRO A 153 -9.86 -4.14 -12.41
CA PRO A 153 -9.90 -4.95 -13.61
C PRO A 153 -9.01 -6.15 -13.33
N GLY A 154 -9.63 -7.30 -13.10
CA GLY A 154 -8.95 -8.56 -13.34
C GLY A 154 -8.46 -8.54 -14.79
N LYS A 155 -7.32 -9.17 -15.04
CA LYS A 155 -6.65 -9.28 -16.36
C LYS A 155 -7.54 -9.86 -17.50
N TYR A 156 -8.82 -10.12 -17.25
CA TYR A 156 -9.75 -10.80 -18.16
C TYR A 156 -11.14 -10.13 -18.28
N ASP A 157 -11.40 -9.00 -17.60
CA ASP A 157 -12.74 -8.38 -17.60
C ASP A 157 -13.01 -7.48 -18.83
N ASP A 158 -12.00 -7.29 -19.70
CA ASP A 158 -12.06 -6.36 -20.82
C ASP A 158 -12.37 -7.03 -22.18
N LEU A 159 -12.67 -8.33 -22.22
CA LEU A 159 -12.88 -9.04 -23.50
C LEU A 159 -14.29 -8.95 -24.07
N ASP A 160 -15.30 -8.55 -23.29
CA ASP A 160 -16.70 -8.63 -23.72
C ASP A 160 -17.40 -7.28 -23.91
N ALA A 161 -16.71 -6.14 -23.70
CA ALA A 161 -17.33 -4.83 -23.79
C ALA A 161 -16.51 -3.81 -24.59
N ARG A 162 -16.81 -3.75 -25.90
CA ARG A 162 -16.77 -2.52 -26.71
C ARG A 162 -15.40 -1.94 -27.10
N SER A 163 -14.52 -2.76 -27.67
CA SER A 163 -13.40 -2.28 -28.50
C SER A 163 -13.43 -2.87 -29.93
N GLY A 164 -14.63 -3.13 -30.46
CA GLY A 164 -14.80 -3.29 -31.89
C GLY A 164 -14.50 -1.95 -32.60
N PRO A 165 -13.78 -1.95 -33.74
CA PRO A 165 -13.52 -0.72 -34.48
C PRO A 165 -14.85 -0.08 -34.91
N PRO A 166 -14.91 1.27 -34.99
CA PRO A 166 -16.13 2.00 -35.33
C PRO A 166 -16.70 1.53 -36.68
N ALA A 167 -18.04 1.58 -36.83
CA ALA A 167 -18.79 0.96 -37.94
C ALA A 167 -18.31 1.32 -39.36
N TRP A 168 -17.60 2.43 -39.55
CA TRP A 168 -17.00 2.80 -40.84
C TRP A 168 -15.80 1.91 -41.25
N VAL A 169 -15.16 1.22 -40.29
CA VAL A 169 -14.05 0.28 -40.56
C VAL A 169 -14.55 -1.02 -41.18
N TRP A 170 -15.78 -1.43 -40.92
CA TRP A 170 -16.39 -2.63 -41.53
C TRP A 170 -16.78 -2.44 -42.99
N LEU A 171 -17.00 -1.20 -43.46
CA LEU A 171 -17.40 -0.92 -44.85
C LEU A 171 -16.30 -1.22 -45.89
N SER A 172 -15.04 -1.31 -45.46
CA SER A 172 -13.89 -1.58 -46.34
C SER A 172 -13.51 -3.06 -46.43
N ILE A 173 -13.99 -3.90 -45.52
CA ILE A 173 -13.62 -5.33 -45.45
C ILE A 173 -14.66 -6.22 -46.17
N VAL A 174 -15.90 -5.76 -46.34
CA VAL A 174 -16.95 -6.52 -47.04
C VAL A 174 -16.91 -6.33 -48.57
N ALA A 175 -16.15 -5.36 -49.09
CA ALA A 175 -16.00 -5.13 -50.53
C ALA A 175 -15.01 -6.08 -51.24
N ALA A 176 -14.26 -6.92 -50.51
CA ALA A 176 -13.24 -7.81 -51.07
C ALA A 176 -13.68 -9.27 -51.26
N ALA A 177 -14.97 -9.59 -51.08
CA ALA A 177 -15.46 -10.98 -51.07
C ALA A 177 -16.71 -11.28 -51.94
N ALA A 178 -17.00 -10.48 -52.97
CA ALA A 178 -17.99 -10.82 -53.98
C ALA A 178 -17.43 -10.51 -55.38
N GLY A 179 -17.16 -11.58 -56.14
CA GLY A 179 -16.38 -11.51 -57.37
C GLY A 179 -17.05 -10.89 -58.58
N GLY A 180 -16.28 -10.84 -59.68
CA GLY A 180 -16.82 -10.73 -61.03
C GLY A 180 -16.10 -9.72 -61.93
N GLY A 181 -15.28 -10.24 -62.86
CA GLY A 181 -15.33 -9.84 -64.27
C GLY A 181 -14.65 -8.55 -64.74
N ILE A 182 -13.48 -8.73 -65.37
CA ILE A 182 -13.02 -8.19 -66.67
C ILE A 182 -13.45 -6.75 -67.05
N PHE A 183 -12.47 -5.86 -67.22
CA PHE A 183 -12.39 -5.00 -68.41
C PHE A 183 -10.93 -4.76 -68.80
N VAL A 184 -10.52 -5.39 -69.90
CA VAL A 184 -9.37 -4.98 -70.70
C VAL A 184 -9.77 -3.69 -71.42
N PHE A 185 -9.03 -2.60 -71.26
CA PHE A 185 -9.02 -1.54 -72.26
C PHE A 185 -7.60 -1.03 -72.52
N SER A 186 -7.24 -1.17 -73.78
CA SER A 186 -6.03 -0.74 -74.45
C SER A 186 -6.04 0.79 -74.70
N ARG A 187 -4.88 1.43 -74.53
CA ARG A 187 -4.28 2.51 -75.35
C ARG A 187 -3.07 3.06 -74.56
N ARG A 188 -1.83 2.80 -74.95
CA ARG A 188 -1.06 3.37 -76.08
C ARG A 188 -0.99 4.91 -76.03
N SER A 189 0.11 5.40 -75.48
CA SER A 189 1.08 6.27 -76.17
C SER A 189 2.41 6.19 -75.42
#